data_AF-A0A060BTG9-F1
#
_entry.id   AF-A0A060BTG9-F1
#
_cell.length_a   1.000
_cell.length_b   1.000
_cell.length_c   1.000
_cell.angle_alpha   90.00
_cell.angle_beta   90.00
_cell.angle_gamma   90.00
#
_symmetry.space_group_name_H-M   'P 1'
#
loop_
_entity.id
_entity.type
_entity.pdbx_description
1 polymer ?
#
loop_
_entity_poly.entity_id
_entity_poly.type
_entity_poly.pdbx_seq_one_letter_code
_entity_poly.pdbx_strand_id
1 'polypeptide(L)'
;MRTNGLALGGTYLNAVVVDGAQVLSPGGLRHSDEAVRHKMLDAMGDLALAGAPLLARYTGHRAGHAMTNRLLRALFADPTAWTLGDLFLGAGESPAGRGRGCL
;
A
#
# COMPACT_ATOMS: atom_id res chain seq x y z
N MET A 1 -9.91 8.51 -20.22
CA MET A 1 -10.28 8.65 -18.79
C MET A 1 -11.21 9.83 -18.55
N ARG A 2 -10.85 11.05 -18.96
CA ARG A 2 -11.67 12.25 -18.71
C ARG A 2 -13.06 12.19 -19.35
N THR A 3 -13.18 11.66 -20.56
CA THR A 3 -14.46 11.40 -21.25
C THR A 3 -15.40 10.48 -20.46
N ASN A 4 -14.84 9.64 -19.59
CA ASN A 4 -15.59 8.73 -18.71
C ASN A 4 -15.75 9.30 -17.28
N GLY A 5 -15.47 10.60 -17.08
CA GLY A 5 -15.58 11.25 -15.76
C GLY A 5 -14.45 10.94 -14.79
N LEU A 6 -13.35 10.30 -15.23
CA LEU A 6 -12.23 9.89 -14.36
C LEU A 6 -11.00 10.79 -14.56
N ALA A 7 -10.16 10.88 -13.52
CA ALA A 7 -8.91 11.65 -13.52
C ALA A 7 -9.07 13.14 -13.91
N LEU A 8 -10.23 13.73 -13.58
CA LEU A 8 -10.55 15.12 -13.94
C LEU A 8 -9.61 16.15 -13.30
N GLY A 9 -9.09 15.87 -12.10
CA GLY A 9 -8.10 16.69 -11.41
C GLY A 9 -6.64 16.37 -11.73
N GLY A 10 -6.37 15.44 -12.66
CA GLY A 10 -5.00 15.04 -13.02
C GLY A 10 -4.22 16.20 -13.67
N THR A 11 -3.04 16.50 -13.14
CA THR A 11 -2.10 17.50 -13.66
C THR A 11 -0.66 16.98 -13.51
N TYR A 12 0.31 17.60 -14.20
CA TYR A 12 1.73 17.26 -14.02
C TYR A 12 2.25 17.49 -12.59
N LEU A 13 1.55 18.27 -11.76
CA LEU A 13 1.93 18.53 -10.37
C LEU A 13 1.53 17.40 -9.41
N ASN A 14 0.54 16.57 -9.78
CA ASN A 14 -0.02 15.54 -8.91
C ASN A 14 0.06 14.12 -9.46
N ALA A 15 0.43 13.96 -10.73
CA ALA A 15 0.61 12.68 -11.37
C ALA A 15 1.82 12.69 -12.31
N VAL A 16 2.51 11.55 -12.38
CA VAL A 16 3.43 11.27 -13.47
C VAL A 16 2.60 10.92 -14.71
N VAL A 17 2.77 11.66 -15.78
CA VAL A 17 2.07 11.47 -17.05
C VAL A 17 3.03 10.87 -18.05
N VAL A 18 2.60 9.80 -18.72
CA VAL A 18 3.39 9.06 -19.70
C VAL A 18 2.60 8.88 -21.00
N ASP A 19 3.30 8.86 -22.12
CA ASP A 19 2.77 8.51 -23.44
C ASP A 19 3.68 7.47 -24.10
N GLY A 20 3.20 6.22 -24.15
CA GLY A 20 4.02 5.07 -24.53
C GLY A 20 5.26 4.94 -23.64
N ALA A 21 6.44 5.07 -24.25
CA ALA A 21 7.73 5.03 -23.55
C ALA A 21 8.21 6.41 -23.06
N GLN A 22 7.51 7.49 -23.39
CA GLN A 22 7.93 8.85 -23.06
C GLN A 22 7.29 9.32 -21.75
N VAL A 23 8.10 9.90 -20.86
CA VAL A 23 7.61 10.60 -19.67
C VAL A 23 7.37 12.06 -20.04
N LEU A 24 6.11 12.49 -19.98
CA LEU A 24 5.70 13.85 -20.32
C LEU A 24 5.82 14.83 -19.14
N SER A 25 5.86 14.30 -17.91
CA SER A 25 6.01 15.13 -16.70
C SER A 25 7.32 15.91 -16.71
N PRO A 26 7.29 17.24 -16.51
CA PRO A 26 8.50 18.06 -16.41
C PRO A 26 9.43 17.55 -15.30
N GLY A 27 10.73 17.45 -15.60
CA GLY A 27 11.72 16.89 -14.67
C GLY A 27 11.79 15.35 -14.66
N GLY A 28 10.93 14.66 -15.42
CA GLY A 28 10.96 13.20 -15.53
C GLY A 28 10.49 12.48 -14.27
N LEU A 29 11.06 11.29 -14.03
CA LEU A 29 10.78 10.50 -12.83
C LEU A 29 11.68 10.93 -11.67
N ARG A 30 11.15 10.85 -10.44
CA ARG A 30 11.93 11.06 -9.21
C ARG A 30 12.91 9.91 -8.96
N HIS A 31 12.52 8.71 -9.38
CA HIS A 31 13.34 7.49 -9.33
C HIS A 31 13.13 6.70 -10.62
N SER A 32 14.18 6.01 -11.09
CA SER A 32 14.07 5.17 -12.30
C SER A 32 13.02 4.06 -12.18
N ASP A 33 12.70 3.64 -10.95
CA ASP A 33 11.74 2.61 -10.58
C ASP A 33 10.46 3.19 -9.92
N GLU A 34 10.14 4.48 -10.13
CA GLU A 34 9.03 5.17 -9.45
C GLU A 34 7.68 4.46 -9.64
N ALA A 35 7.42 3.87 -10.81
CA ALA A 35 6.18 3.14 -11.08
C ALA A 35 5.99 1.93 -10.15
N VAL A 36 7.03 1.14 -9.91
CA VAL A 36 6.94 -0.03 -9.00
C VAL A 36 6.92 0.41 -7.54
N ARG A 37 7.64 1.47 -7.17
CA ARG A 37 7.56 2.07 -5.83
C ARG A 37 6.15 2.58 -5.51
N HIS A 38 5.49 3.20 -6.48
CA HIS A 38 4.10 3.62 -6.33
C HIS A 38 3.17 2.42 -6.15
N LYS A 39 3.40 1.30 -6.86
CA LYS A 39 2.64 0.07 -6.62
C LYS A 39 2.87 -0.54 -5.23
N MET A 40 4.07 -0.41 -4.69
CA MET A 40 4.34 -0.78 -3.29
C MET A 40 3.64 0.17 -2.31
N LEU A 41 3.58 1.47 -2.61
CA LEU A 41 2.85 2.46 -1.82
C LEU A 41 1.34 2.21 -1.84
N ASP A 42 0.77 1.93 -3.02
CA ASP A 42 -0.63 1.49 -3.19
C ASP A 42 -0.92 0.27 -2.31
N ALA A 43 -0.06 -0.77 -2.39
CA ALA A 43 -0.22 -1.98 -1.61
C ALA A 43 -0.12 -1.73 -0.10
N MET A 44 0.79 -0.87 0.36
CA MET A 44 0.83 -0.46 1.77
C MET A 44 -0.48 0.21 2.21
N GLY A 45 -1.03 1.10 1.38
CA GLY A 45 -2.33 1.73 1.65
C GLY A 45 -3.48 0.74 1.72
N ASP A 46 -3.54 -0.20 0.76
CA ASP A 46 -4.55 -1.25 0.73
C ASP A 46 -4.44 -2.20 1.94
N LEU A 47 -3.22 -2.60 2.32
CA LEU A 47 -2.94 -3.49 3.45
C LEU A 47 -3.25 -2.82 4.80
N ALA A 48 -3.12 -1.50 4.90
CA ALA A 48 -3.50 -0.75 6.09
C ALA A 48 -5.00 -0.86 6.42
N LEU A 49 -5.85 -1.28 5.46
CA LEU A 49 -7.25 -1.59 5.69
C LEU A 49 -7.48 -2.88 6.49
N ALA A 50 -6.42 -3.60 6.87
CA ALA A 50 -6.47 -4.75 7.76
C ALA A 50 -6.99 -4.41 9.19
N GLY A 51 -7.01 -3.12 9.57
CA GLY A 51 -7.52 -2.67 10.86
C GLY A 51 -6.49 -2.63 11.99
N ALA A 52 -5.33 -3.24 11.79
CA ALA A 52 -4.15 -3.13 12.63
C ALA A 52 -2.88 -3.27 11.75
N PRO A 53 -1.70 -2.81 12.22
CA PRO A 53 -0.44 -3.09 11.54
C PRO A 53 -0.29 -4.59 11.28
N LEU A 54 0.34 -4.94 10.15
CA LEU A 54 0.64 -6.32 9.79
C LEU A 54 2.12 -6.62 10.07
N LEU A 55 2.40 -7.63 10.88
CA LEU A 55 3.71 -8.26 10.96
C LEU A 55 3.76 -9.42 9.96
N ALA A 56 3.85 -9.07 8.67
CA ALA A 56 3.72 -10.02 7.59
C ALA A 56 4.71 -9.76 6.45
N ARG A 57 4.89 -10.76 5.58
CA ARG A 57 5.56 -10.60 4.29
C ARG A 57 4.52 -10.59 3.18
N TYR A 58 4.42 -9.47 2.48
CA TYR A 58 3.57 -9.32 1.30
C TYR A 58 4.36 -9.58 0.01
N THR A 59 3.73 -10.23 -0.97
CA THR A 59 4.26 -10.39 -2.32
C THR A 59 3.14 -10.24 -3.33
N GLY A 60 3.24 -9.23 -4.21
CA GLY A 60 2.25 -8.96 -5.24
C GLY A 60 2.84 -9.08 -6.64
N HIS A 61 2.27 -9.94 -7.48
CA HIS A 61 2.64 -10.06 -8.89
C HIS A 61 1.57 -9.40 -9.76
N ARG A 62 1.87 -8.22 -10.34
CA ARG A 62 0.90 -7.40 -11.09
C ARG A 62 -0.40 -7.17 -10.28
N ALA A 63 -0.28 -7.06 -8.96
CA ALA A 63 -1.40 -6.82 -8.06
C ALA A 63 -1.85 -5.36 -8.15
N GLY A 64 -3.16 -5.15 -8.12
CA GLY A 64 -3.79 -3.85 -7.91
C GLY A 64 -4.82 -3.94 -6.78
N HIS A 65 -5.47 -2.82 -6.47
CA HIS A 65 -6.35 -2.67 -5.30
C HIS A 65 -7.36 -3.80 -5.10
N ALA A 66 -8.04 -4.22 -6.17
CA ALA A 66 -9.02 -5.31 -6.09
C ALA A 66 -8.41 -6.65 -5.66
N MET A 67 -7.18 -6.96 -6.10
CA MET A 67 -6.49 -8.19 -5.71
C MET A 67 -6.02 -8.12 -4.26
N THR A 68 -5.41 -7.02 -3.84
CA THR A 68 -4.97 -6.81 -2.45
C THR A 68 -6.15 -6.86 -1.48
N ASN A 69 -7.30 -6.28 -1.85
CA ASN A 69 -8.51 -6.36 -1.05
C ASN A 69 -9.05 -7.79 -0.93
N ARG A 70 -9.05 -8.58 -2.03
CA ARG A 70 -9.44 -9.99 -1.99
C ARG A 70 -8.51 -10.82 -1.11
N LEU A 71 -7.20 -10.54 -1.14
CA LEU A 71 -6.23 -11.17 -0.25
C LEU A 71 -6.60 -10.93 1.23
N LEU A 72 -6.85 -9.69 1.63
CA LEU A 72 -7.25 -9.40 3.01
C LEU A 72 -8.57 -10.08 3.38
N ARG A 73 -9.57 -10.05 2.49
CA ARG A 73 -10.84 -10.76 2.73
C ARG A 73 -10.64 -12.25 2.93
N ALA A 74 -9.78 -12.88 2.14
CA ALA A 74 -9.45 -14.29 2.28
C ALA A 74 -8.70 -14.58 3.58
N LEU A 75 -7.72 -13.74 3.94
CA LEU A 75 -6.96 -13.86 5.19
C LEU A 75 -7.91 -13.81 6.40
N PHE A 76 -8.83 -12.85 6.45
CA PHE A 76 -9.75 -12.71 7.59
C PHE A 76 -10.93 -13.69 7.58
N ALA A 77 -11.23 -14.30 6.44
CA ALA A 77 -12.23 -15.37 6.37
C ALA A 77 -11.74 -16.67 7.04
N ASP A 78 -10.42 -16.83 7.21
CA ASP A 78 -9.80 -17.95 7.90
C ASP A 78 -9.13 -17.48 9.22
N PRO A 79 -9.81 -17.65 10.38
CA PRO A 79 -9.26 -17.28 11.68
C PRO A 79 -7.98 -18.04 12.07
N THR A 80 -7.62 -19.11 11.37
CA THR A 80 -6.37 -19.86 11.62
C THR A 80 -5.16 -19.26 10.91
N ALA A 81 -5.40 -18.36 9.94
CA ALA A 81 -4.36 -17.75 9.11
C ALA A 81 -3.77 -16.48 9.73
N TRP A 82 -4.27 -16.00 10.87
CA TRP A 82 -3.79 -14.80 11.55
C TRP A 82 -4.01 -14.88 13.07
N THR A 83 -3.34 -14.02 13.83
CA THR A 83 -3.59 -13.84 15.25
C THR A 83 -3.43 -12.37 15.62
N LEU A 84 -4.17 -11.89 16.63
CA LEU A 84 -3.94 -10.55 17.17
C LEU A 84 -2.93 -10.66 18.31
N GLY A 85 -1.78 -10.03 18.15
CA GLY A 85 -0.74 -9.96 19.18
C GLY A 85 -0.40 -8.51 19.53
N ASP A 86 0.28 -8.32 20.67
CA ASP A 86 0.86 -7.03 21.01
C ASP A 86 2.23 -6.89 20.34
N LEU A 87 2.43 -5.79 19.61
CA LEU A 87 3.74 -5.49 19.06
C LEU A 87 4.56 -4.71 20.10
N PHE A 88 5.51 -5.40 20.73
CA PHE A 88 6.54 -4.76 21.55
C PHE A 88 7.71 -4.34 20.67
N LEU A 89 7.67 -3.12 20.15
CA LEU A 89 8.84 -2.49 19.55
C LEU A 89 9.78 -2.03 20.68
N GLY A 90 10.72 -2.89 21.06
CA GLY A 90 11.68 -2.59 22.13
C GLY A 90 12.86 -1.75 21.67
N ALA A 91 13.00 -0.54 22.25
CA ALA A 91 14.28 0.00 22.70
C ALA A 91 14.02 0.96 23.87
N GLY A 92 13.99 0.42 25.09
CA GLY A 92 13.85 1.17 26.35
C GLY A 92 12.72 0.66 27.24
N GLU A 93 13.08 0.09 28.39
CA GLU A 93 12.14 -0.31 29.43
C GLU A 93 11.26 0.87 29.86
N SER A 94 9.95 0.75 29.65
CA SER A 94 8.96 1.50 30.42
C SER A 94 7.74 0.61 30.61
N PRO A 95 7.37 0.24 31.85
CA PRO A 95 6.33 -0.75 32.12
C PRO A 95 4.90 -0.21 31.92
N ALA A 96 4.70 0.82 31.11
CA ALA A 96 3.41 1.52 30.95
C ALA A 96 3.05 1.90 29.51
N GLY A 97 3.72 1.35 28.50
CA GLY A 97 3.34 1.56 27.09
C GLY A 97 2.26 0.56 26.67
N ARG A 98 1.02 1.01 26.44
CA ARG A 98 0.00 0.16 25.79
C ARG A 98 0.56 -0.33 24.46
N GLY A 99 0.76 -1.64 24.34
CA GLY A 99 1.02 -2.27 23.04
C GLY A 99 -0.07 -1.86 22.07
N ARG A 100 0.32 -1.51 20.84
CA ARG A 100 -0.65 -1.43 19.75
C ARG A 100 -0.81 -2.86 19.24
N GLY A 101 -2.05 -3.35 19.21
CA GLY A 101 -2.35 -4.65 18.61
C GLY A 101 -1.87 -4.70 17.15
N CYS A 102 -1.31 -5.83 16.75
CA CYS A 102 -0.79 -6.13 15.42
C CYS A 102 -1.29 -7.51 14.99
N LEU A 103 -1.47 -7.68 13.68
CA LEU A 103 -1.86 -8.93 13.04
C LEU A 103 -0.66 -9.67 12.47
#